data_AF-A0A433WTU1-F1
#
_entry.id   AF-A0A433WTU1-F1
#
_cell.length_a   1.000
_cell.length_b   1.000
_cell.length_c   1.000
_cell.angle_alpha   90.00
_cell.angle_beta   90.00
_cell.angle_gamma   90.00
#
_symmetry.space_group_name_H-M   'P 1'
#
loop_
_entity.id
_entity.type
_entity.pdbx_description
1 polymer ?
#
loop_
_entity_poly.entity_id
_entity_poly.type
_entity_poly.pdbx_seq_one_letter_code
_entity_poly.pdbx_strand_id
1 'polypeptide(L)'
;MDTSVTRPELLLVADAVSREKNIDREEVLEAMEQAIQKAGRAKYGHEKDIRATIDRRSGEVRLSRWTEVVETVENEDTQIPLTIAVKFQPEIKLGEHLVDPLPPIDFGRIAAQTAKQVIVQRVREYERKKQYNEFKDRVGEIVNGTVKRTEYGNLMVEIGHTEALLRRDELIPRESFRNSDRVRAYIYDVRDETRGPQIFLSRTHPAFLAKLFAQEVPEIYDGIIEIKAVARDPGSRAKMAVVSKDASIDPVGACVGMRGSRVQAVVAELQGEKIDIIPWSPQAATFVVNALAPAEVTKVVMDEEAGRVEVVVPNEQLSLAIGRRGQNVRLASQLTRWDIDILTEAEESERRQEEFRKRTQLFVDALDVDDVIAGLLVTEGFHTIEELAYADPDELHAIEGFDESVAEELMRRAEEFLVQKEQELDDKRRGLGVEDSIAELGVFTNAMLVTLGEKGVKTLDDLADLAGDELVEMLGSDNIDEDAANEIIMAARAHWFDGEQAEEAPEEGEASDV
;
A
#
# COMPACT_ATOMS: atom_id res chain seq x y z
N MET A 1 35.23 51.74 -5.28
CA MET A 1 35.05 51.80 -6.75
C MET A 1 33.64 51.30 -7.01
N ASP A 2 32.77 52.13 -7.57
CA ASP A 2 31.41 51.72 -7.94
C ASP A 2 31.50 50.68 -9.06
N THR A 3 31.28 49.41 -8.70
CA THR A 3 31.32 48.24 -9.59
C THR A 3 29.94 47.93 -10.18
N SER A 4 29.06 48.93 -10.26
CA SER A 4 27.67 48.77 -10.68
C SER A 4 27.43 49.09 -12.15
N VAL A 5 26.56 48.34 -12.81
CA VAL A 5 26.07 48.65 -14.17
C VAL A 5 24.55 48.82 -14.13
N THR A 6 24.07 50.04 -14.38
CA THR A 6 22.63 50.37 -14.43
C THR A 6 22.01 49.86 -15.72
N ARG A 7 20.94 49.04 -15.64
CA ARG A 7 20.29 48.45 -16.81
C ARG A 7 18.76 48.53 -16.71
N PRO A 8 18.13 49.69 -17.02
CA PRO A 8 16.68 49.85 -16.97
C PRO A 8 15.92 48.90 -17.92
N GLU A 9 16.59 48.39 -18.95
CA GLU A 9 16.06 47.39 -19.89
C GLU A 9 15.64 46.09 -19.20
N LEU A 10 16.31 45.68 -18.12
CA LEU A 10 15.99 44.44 -17.39
C LEU A 10 14.63 44.54 -16.67
N LEU A 11 14.32 45.70 -16.10
CA LEU A 11 13.02 45.95 -15.45
C LEU A 11 11.88 45.97 -16.47
N LEU A 12 12.10 46.58 -17.64
CA LEU A 12 11.12 46.58 -18.73
C LEU A 12 10.83 45.17 -19.24
N VAL A 13 11.85 44.32 -19.34
CA VAL A 13 11.69 42.90 -19.71
C VAL A 13 10.92 42.14 -18.64
N ALA A 14 11.23 42.33 -17.36
CA ALA A 14 10.49 41.69 -16.26
C ALA A 14 9.00 42.11 -16.24
N ASP A 15 8.73 43.40 -16.45
CA ASP A 15 7.37 43.95 -16.51
C ASP A 15 6.57 43.44 -17.72
N ALA A 16 7.21 43.32 -18.88
CA ALA A 16 6.58 42.76 -20.08
C ALA A 16 6.19 41.28 -19.87
N VAL A 17 7.06 40.50 -19.25
CA VAL A 17 6.83 39.07 -18.96
C VAL A 17 5.74 38.88 -17.92
N SER A 18 5.77 39.66 -16.84
CA SER A 18 4.74 39.63 -15.80
C SER A 18 3.36 39.89 -16.40
N ARG A 19 3.24 40.86 -17.30
CA ARG A 19 1.97 41.17 -18.00
C ARG A 19 1.53 40.12 -19.01
N GLU A 20 2.46 39.55 -19.77
CA GLU A 20 2.11 38.58 -20.83
C GLU A 20 1.70 37.21 -20.26
N LYS A 21 2.32 36.80 -19.15
CA LYS A 21 2.17 35.43 -18.59
C LYS A 21 1.51 35.39 -17.21
N ASN A 22 1.13 36.55 -16.66
CA ASN A 22 0.47 36.68 -15.36
C ASN A 22 1.26 36.00 -14.22
N ILE A 23 2.58 36.24 -14.21
CA ILE A 23 3.54 35.79 -13.19
C ILE A 23 3.93 37.01 -12.35
N ASP A 24 4.17 36.82 -11.05
CA ASP A 24 4.63 37.91 -10.19
C ASP A 24 5.96 38.47 -10.71
N ARG A 25 6.06 39.81 -10.75
CA ARG A 25 7.27 40.51 -11.14
C ARG A 25 8.45 40.12 -10.25
N GLU A 26 8.21 39.90 -8.96
CA GLU A 26 9.26 39.54 -8.00
C GLU A 26 9.88 38.18 -8.34
N GLU A 27 9.05 37.17 -8.64
CA GLU A 27 9.52 35.84 -9.04
C GLU A 27 10.35 35.86 -10.34
N VAL A 28 10.03 36.77 -11.26
CA VAL A 28 10.81 36.94 -12.50
C VAL A 28 12.18 37.54 -12.21
N LEU A 29 12.25 38.52 -11.30
CA LEU A 29 13.51 39.18 -10.93
C LEU A 29 14.42 38.24 -10.13
N GLU A 30 13.88 37.46 -9.20
CA GLU A 30 14.64 36.41 -8.48
C GLU A 30 15.21 35.35 -9.44
N ALA A 31 14.43 34.92 -10.44
CA ALA A 31 14.92 33.98 -11.43
C ALA A 31 16.07 34.59 -12.26
N MET A 32 15.94 35.87 -12.65
CA MET A 32 17.01 36.59 -13.35
C MET A 32 18.28 36.72 -12.49
N GLU A 33 18.15 36.93 -11.18
CA GLU A 33 19.27 36.91 -10.24
C GLU A 33 19.97 35.55 -10.23
N GLN A 34 19.24 34.45 -10.07
CA GLN A 34 19.81 33.09 -10.10
C GLN A 34 20.53 32.78 -11.42
N ALA A 35 20.03 33.30 -12.53
CA ALA A 35 20.67 33.13 -13.83
C ALA A 35 21.98 33.89 -13.96
N ILE A 36 21.98 35.14 -13.52
CA ILE A 36 23.16 36.00 -13.49
C ILE A 36 24.19 35.41 -12.50
N GLN A 37 23.73 34.84 -11.39
CA GLN A 37 24.54 34.12 -10.41
C GLN A 37 25.28 32.95 -11.05
N LYS A 38 24.58 32.10 -11.81
CA LYS A 38 25.17 30.97 -12.55
C LYS A 38 26.22 31.44 -13.56
N ALA A 39 25.95 32.53 -14.28
CA ALA A 39 26.91 33.14 -15.20
C ALA A 39 28.12 33.76 -14.46
N GLY A 40 27.90 34.34 -13.27
CA GLY A 40 28.94 34.84 -12.38
C GLY A 40 29.87 33.72 -11.93
N ARG A 41 29.32 32.57 -11.51
CA ARG A 41 30.08 31.36 -11.14
C ARG A 41 30.97 30.86 -12.27
N ALA A 42 30.47 30.85 -13.51
CA ALA A 42 31.27 30.44 -14.67
C ALA A 42 32.49 31.35 -14.94
N LYS A 43 32.43 32.65 -14.56
CA LYS A 43 33.53 33.59 -14.79
C LYS A 43 34.50 33.67 -13.61
N TYR A 44 33.99 33.65 -12.39
CA TYR A 44 34.76 33.94 -11.17
C TYR A 44 35.13 32.70 -10.35
N GLY A 45 34.62 31.52 -10.73
CA GLY A 45 34.91 30.22 -10.11
C GLY A 45 33.62 29.50 -9.76
N HIS A 46 33.48 28.24 -10.22
CA HIS A 46 32.27 27.44 -9.98
C HIS A 46 32.11 27.03 -8.51
N GLU A 47 33.23 26.90 -7.79
CA GLU A 47 33.30 26.44 -6.41
C GLU A 47 33.04 27.57 -5.39
N LYS A 48 33.05 28.84 -5.83
CA LYS A 48 32.82 30.01 -4.97
C LYS A 48 31.33 30.36 -4.85
N ASP A 49 30.88 30.74 -3.64
CA ASP A 49 29.52 31.24 -3.47
C ASP A 49 29.39 32.69 -3.98
N ILE A 50 29.07 32.80 -5.25
CA ILE A 50 28.74 34.07 -5.89
C ILE A 50 27.24 34.24 -5.83
N ARG A 51 26.74 35.42 -5.45
CA ARG A 51 25.34 35.82 -5.43
C ARG A 51 25.13 37.07 -6.28
N ALA A 52 24.01 37.12 -7.00
CA ALA A 52 23.61 38.27 -7.79
C ALA A 52 22.39 38.94 -7.15
N THR A 53 22.33 40.26 -7.18
CA THR A 53 21.18 41.03 -6.69
C THR A 53 20.85 42.12 -7.71
N ILE A 54 19.56 42.27 -8.03
CA ILE A 54 19.02 43.27 -8.94
C ILE A 54 18.21 44.29 -8.12
N ASP A 55 18.61 45.55 -8.17
CA ASP A 55 17.84 46.62 -7.54
C ASP A 55 16.48 46.79 -8.23
N ARG A 56 15.40 46.70 -7.43
CA ARG A 56 14.01 46.70 -7.92
C ARG A 56 13.57 48.04 -8.53
N ARG A 57 14.26 49.14 -8.20
CA ARG A 57 13.97 50.50 -8.66
C ARG A 57 14.86 50.92 -9.82
N SER A 58 16.16 50.65 -9.72
CA SER A 58 17.14 51.12 -10.72
C SER A 58 17.50 50.06 -11.78
N GLY A 59 17.23 48.78 -11.52
CA GLY A 59 17.64 47.68 -12.39
C GLY A 59 19.15 47.45 -12.37
N GLU A 60 19.84 47.98 -11.37
CA GLU A 60 21.28 47.82 -11.18
C GLU A 60 21.59 46.40 -10.71
N VAL A 61 22.51 45.73 -11.40
CA VAL A 61 22.94 44.37 -11.07
C VAL A 61 24.23 44.43 -10.27
N ARG A 62 24.24 43.84 -9.07
CA ARG A 62 25.44 43.67 -8.22
C ARG A 62 25.79 42.20 -8.12
N LEU A 63 27.07 41.89 -8.27
CA LEU A 63 27.63 40.58 -8.00
C LEU A 63 28.47 40.66 -6.73
N SER A 64 28.25 39.72 -5.82
CA SER A 64 29.00 39.63 -4.56
C SER A 64 29.45 38.19 -4.35
N ARG A 65 30.67 38.02 -3.84
CA ARG A 65 31.17 36.74 -3.34
C ARG A 65 30.92 36.69 -1.84
N TRP A 66 30.35 35.59 -1.39
CA TRP A 66 30.05 35.32 0.00
C TRP A 66 31.03 34.26 0.50
N THR A 67 31.72 34.56 1.59
CA THR A 67 32.67 33.64 2.22
C THR A 67 32.32 33.52 3.69
N GLU A 68 32.02 32.31 4.14
CA GLU A 68 31.60 32.01 5.51
C GLU A 68 32.79 32.06 6.47
N VAL A 69 32.60 32.70 7.62
CA VAL A 69 33.63 32.79 8.66
C VAL A 69 33.51 31.62 9.63
N VAL A 70 34.51 30.74 9.63
CA VAL A 70 34.54 29.52 10.46
C VAL A 70 35.79 29.48 11.35
N GLU A 71 35.81 28.58 12.33
CA GLU A 71 36.98 28.36 13.19
C GLU A 71 38.00 27.42 12.50
N THR A 72 37.52 26.29 11.98
CA THR A 72 38.31 25.32 11.22
C THR A 72 37.83 25.33 9.76
N VAL A 73 38.74 25.57 8.82
CA VAL A 73 38.43 25.62 7.38
C VAL A 73 38.39 24.20 6.84
N GLU A 74 37.25 23.80 6.29
CA GLU A 74 37.08 22.54 5.57
C GLU A 74 37.10 22.75 4.04
N ASN A 75 36.63 23.91 3.57
CA ASN A 75 36.61 24.28 2.16
C ASN A 75 37.20 25.68 1.91
N GLU A 76 38.39 25.75 1.32
CA GLU A 76 39.13 27.00 1.09
C GLU A 76 38.43 27.97 0.11
N ASP A 77 37.50 27.50 -0.73
CA ASP A 77 36.80 28.34 -1.71
C ASP A 77 35.59 29.09 -1.14
N THR A 78 34.97 28.54 -0.08
CA THR A 78 33.75 29.08 0.53
C THR A 78 33.94 29.55 1.96
N GLN A 79 35.02 29.15 2.64
CA GLN A 79 35.25 29.45 4.05
C GLN A 79 36.54 30.23 4.29
N ILE A 80 36.55 31.03 5.36
CA ILE A 80 37.71 31.81 5.81
C ILE A 80 37.82 31.74 7.34
N PRO A 81 39.03 31.60 7.91
CA PRO A 81 39.17 31.55 9.36
C PRO A 81 38.94 32.94 9.96
N LEU A 82 38.33 33.00 11.15
CA LEU A 82 38.02 34.25 11.88
C LEU A 82 39.24 35.18 11.99
N THR A 83 40.43 34.61 12.24
CA THR A 83 41.69 35.36 12.38
C THR A 83 42.07 36.17 11.13
N ILE A 84 41.64 35.71 9.96
CA ILE A 84 41.85 36.41 8.68
C ILE A 84 40.66 37.32 8.38
N ALA A 85 39.43 36.86 8.64
CA ALA A 85 38.21 37.63 8.39
C ALA A 85 38.20 38.99 9.12
N VAL A 86 38.65 39.02 10.38
CA VAL A 86 38.73 40.23 11.22
C VAL A 86 39.66 41.29 10.61
N LYS A 87 40.65 40.91 9.79
CA LYS A 87 41.53 41.87 9.10
C LYS A 87 40.82 42.65 8.00
N PHE A 88 39.76 42.07 7.42
CA PHE A 88 38.96 42.71 6.37
C PHE A 88 37.77 43.46 6.97
N GLN A 89 37.11 42.87 7.97
CA GLN A 89 35.98 43.47 8.65
C GLN A 89 36.09 43.26 10.17
N PRO A 90 36.44 44.30 10.96
CA PRO A 90 36.76 44.15 12.38
C PRO A 90 35.61 43.67 13.29
N GLU A 91 34.36 43.80 12.85
CA GLU A 91 33.16 43.48 13.65
C GLU A 91 32.54 42.10 13.33
N ILE A 92 33.15 41.31 12.44
CA ILE A 92 32.59 40.05 11.95
C ILE A 92 32.70 38.91 12.98
N LYS A 93 31.64 38.09 13.11
CA LYS A 93 31.59 36.96 14.06
C LYS A 93 31.67 35.60 13.35
N LEU A 94 31.91 34.53 14.12
CA LEU A 94 31.81 33.15 13.64
C LEU A 94 30.39 32.87 13.12
N GLY A 95 30.29 32.24 11.95
CA GLY A 95 29.05 31.95 11.22
C GLY A 95 28.54 33.10 10.34
N GLU A 96 29.14 34.29 10.40
CA GLU A 96 28.79 35.40 9.51
C GLU A 96 29.50 35.27 8.15
N HIS A 97 28.99 35.98 7.14
CA HIS A 97 29.54 35.92 5.78
C HIS A 97 30.25 37.24 5.44
N LEU A 98 31.49 37.12 4.98
CA LEU A 98 32.22 38.23 4.38
C LEU A 98 31.70 38.45 2.94
N VAL A 99 31.18 39.65 2.68
CA VAL A 99 30.60 40.02 1.37
C VAL A 99 31.61 40.86 0.58
N ASP A 100 32.19 40.26 -0.46
CA ASP A 100 33.17 40.91 -1.34
C ASP A 100 32.52 41.30 -2.68
N PRO A 101 32.39 42.59 -3.02
CA PRO A 101 31.77 43.02 -4.27
C PRO A 101 32.67 42.68 -5.46
N LEU A 102 32.14 41.90 -6.39
CA LEU A 102 32.86 41.49 -7.60
C LEU A 102 32.74 42.53 -8.71
N PRO A 103 33.73 42.63 -9.61
CA PRO A 103 33.63 43.49 -10.78
C PRO A 103 32.41 43.14 -11.63
N PRO A 104 31.72 44.13 -12.22
CA PRO A 104 30.57 43.86 -13.06
C PRO A 104 31.02 43.09 -14.29
N ILE A 105 30.19 42.16 -14.74
CA ILE A 105 30.39 41.48 -16.01
C ILE A 105 29.58 42.24 -17.06
N ASP A 106 30.19 42.56 -18.20
CA ASP A 106 29.41 43.10 -19.31
C ASP A 106 28.59 41.97 -19.95
N PHE A 107 27.34 41.89 -19.54
CA PHE A 107 26.40 40.93 -20.08
C PHE A 107 25.64 41.46 -21.32
N GLY A 108 26.06 42.54 -21.99
CA GLY A 108 25.27 43.27 -23.01
C GLY A 108 24.28 42.44 -23.85
N ARG A 109 24.75 41.46 -24.63
CA ARG A 109 23.89 40.55 -25.42
C ARG A 109 23.49 39.27 -24.67
N ILE A 110 24.34 38.82 -23.76
CA ILE A 110 24.20 37.55 -23.04
C ILE A 110 23.11 37.64 -21.96
N ALA A 111 23.01 38.74 -21.21
CA ALA A 111 21.96 38.97 -20.21
C ALA A 111 20.57 38.96 -20.83
N ALA A 112 20.36 39.54 -22.01
CA ALA A 112 19.06 39.51 -22.67
C ALA A 112 18.67 38.08 -23.10
N GLN A 113 19.63 37.28 -23.60
CA GLN A 113 19.41 35.89 -23.98
C GLN A 113 19.24 34.97 -22.76
N THR A 114 20.05 35.15 -21.73
CA THR A 114 19.98 34.44 -20.44
C THR A 114 18.68 34.77 -19.72
N ALA A 115 18.29 36.05 -19.65
CA ALA A 115 17.00 36.46 -19.11
C ALA A 115 15.86 35.81 -19.88
N LYS A 116 15.87 35.85 -21.23
CA LYS A 116 14.87 35.16 -22.05
C LYS A 116 14.80 33.66 -21.74
N GLN A 117 15.93 32.98 -21.63
CA GLN A 117 15.98 31.55 -21.33
C GLN A 117 15.41 31.22 -19.95
N VAL A 118 15.72 32.04 -18.96
CA VAL A 118 15.27 31.90 -17.57
C VAL A 118 13.79 32.22 -17.44
N ILE A 119 13.33 33.26 -18.13
CA ILE A 119 11.92 33.59 -18.29
C ILE A 119 11.17 32.40 -18.88
N VAL A 120 11.65 31.82 -19.99
CA VAL A 120 11.00 30.64 -20.60
C VAL A 120 11.00 29.45 -19.64
N GLN A 121 12.06 29.25 -18.85
CA GLN A 121 12.10 28.20 -17.83
C GLN A 121 11.11 28.45 -16.70
N ARG A 122 11.03 29.68 -16.19
CA ARG A 122 10.16 30.04 -15.06
C ARG A 122 8.68 30.04 -15.45
N VAL A 123 8.37 30.50 -16.67
CA VAL A 123 7.04 30.37 -17.26
C VAL A 123 6.63 28.91 -17.34
N ARG A 124 7.53 28.02 -17.82
CA ARG A 124 7.25 26.57 -17.83
C ARG A 124 7.08 25.99 -16.44
N GLU A 125 7.85 26.40 -15.44
CA GLU A 125 7.68 25.95 -14.05
C GLU A 125 6.33 26.39 -13.47
N TYR A 126 5.93 27.63 -13.74
CA TYR A 126 4.64 28.15 -13.30
C TYR A 126 3.48 27.40 -13.98
N GLU A 127 3.54 27.22 -15.31
CA GLU A 127 2.54 26.44 -16.05
C GLU A 127 2.45 24.99 -15.51
N ARG A 128 3.60 24.36 -15.23
CA ARG A 128 3.66 23.02 -14.63
C ARG A 128 3.00 22.96 -13.25
N LYS A 129 3.36 23.87 -12.34
CA LYS A 129 2.75 23.93 -11.00
C LYS A 129 1.25 24.19 -11.06
N LYS A 130 0.81 25.05 -11.98
CA LYS A 130 -0.61 25.33 -12.19
C LYS A 130 -1.36 24.09 -12.67
N GLN A 131 -0.82 23.37 -13.65
CA GLN A 131 -1.38 22.12 -14.15
C GLN A 131 -1.45 21.06 -13.03
N TYR A 132 -0.39 20.88 -12.25
CA TYR A 132 -0.40 19.94 -11.13
C TYR A 132 -1.49 20.27 -10.11
N ASN A 133 -1.59 21.54 -9.69
CA ASN A 133 -2.59 21.98 -8.74
C ASN A 133 -4.03 21.86 -9.25
N GLU A 134 -4.26 21.94 -10.56
CA GLU A 134 -5.58 21.75 -11.16
C GLU A 134 -6.03 20.27 -11.12
N PHE A 135 -5.10 19.34 -11.35
CA PHE A 135 -5.43 17.92 -11.51
C PHE A 135 -5.22 17.07 -10.26
N LYS A 136 -4.41 17.51 -9.28
CA LYS A 136 -4.16 16.76 -8.03
C LYS A 136 -5.46 16.46 -7.27
N ASP A 137 -6.40 17.40 -7.27
CA ASP A 137 -7.68 17.28 -6.55
C ASP A 137 -8.75 16.55 -7.38
N ARG A 138 -8.45 16.25 -8.64
CA ARG A 138 -9.34 15.58 -9.61
C ARG A 138 -9.00 14.11 -9.82
N VAL A 139 -8.07 13.57 -9.03
CA VAL A 139 -7.82 12.12 -8.98
C VAL A 139 -9.12 11.45 -8.54
N GLY A 140 -9.58 10.45 -9.29
CA GLY A 140 -10.88 9.84 -9.05
C GLY A 140 -12.00 10.28 -10.01
N GLU A 141 -11.73 11.19 -10.93
CA GLU A 141 -12.71 11.67 -11.91
C GLU A 141 -12.57 10.98 -13.28
N ILE A 142 -13.70 10.92 -14.01
CA ILE A 142 -13.69 10.60 -15.44
C ILE A 142 -13.47 11.88 -16.23
N VAL A 143 -12.50 11.84 -17.12
CA VAL A 143 -12.17 12.92 -18.04
C VAL A 143 -12.37 12.49 -19.48
N ASN A 144 -12.82 13.44 -20.28
CA ASN A 144 -12.98 13.27 -21.71
C ASN A 144 -11.80 13.98 -22.39
N GLY A 145 -11.10 13.26 -23.26
CA GLY A 145 -9.98 13.81 -24.01
C GLY A 145 -9.96 13.33 -25.45
N THR A 146 -9.00 13.84 -26.22
CA THR A 146 -8.77 13.49 -27.61
C THR A 146 -7.36 12.92 -27.75
N VAL A 147 -7.21 11.78 -28.43
CA VAL A 147 -5.90 11.16 -28.64
C VAL A 147 -5.08 12.02 -29.59
N LYS A 148 -3.97 12.58 -29.10
CA LYS A 148 -3.08 13.43 -29.90
C LYS A 148 -2.07 12.61 -30.69
N ARG A 149 -1.49 11.60 -30.04
CA ARG A 149 -0.47 10.70 -30.62
C ARG A 149 -0.46 9.35 -29.92
N THR A 150 -0.08 8.33 -30.67
CA THR A 150 0.11 6.96 -30.19
C THR A 150 1.59 6.59 -30.30
N GLU A 151 2.22 6.23 -29.18
CA GLU A 151 3.66 5.92 -29.08
C GLU A 151 3.85 4.51 -28.50
N TYR A 152 4.34 3.56 -29.31
CA TYR A 152 4.61 2.18 -28.88
C TYR A 152 3.45 1.48 -28.11
N GLY A 153 2.21 1.89 -28.38
CA GLY A 153 1.01 1.38 -27.71
C GLY A 153 0.50 2.23 -26.54
N ASN A 154 1.26 3.22 -26.09
CA ASN A 154 0.78 4.26 -25.17
C ASN A 154 0.05 5.36 -25.95
N LEU A 155 -0.97 5.95 -25.33
CA LEU A 155 -1.76 7.03 -25.90
C LEU A 155 -1.49 8.31 -25.13
N MET A 156 -1.12 9.36 -25.85
CA MET A 156 -1.07 10.71 -25.29
C MET A 156 -2.42 11.36 -25.59
N VAL A 157 -3.18 11.61 -24.53
CA VAL A 157 -4.53 12.15 -24.57
C VAL A 157 -4.48 13.62 -24.19
N GLU A 158 -5.02 14.48 -25.03
CA GLU A 158 -5.19 15.90 -24.74
C GLU A 158 -6.48 16.11 -23.93
N ILE A 159 -6.34 16.66 -22.73
CA ILE A 159 -7.45 17.01 -21.83
C ILE A 159 -7.38 18.51 -21.57
N GLY A 160 -8.27 19.27 -22.21
CA GLY A 160 -8.26 20.72 -22.14
C GLY A 160 -7.00 21.32 -22.78
N HIS A 161 -6.03 21.72 -21.95
CA HIS A 161 -4.74 22.30 -22.37
C HIS A 161 -3.53 21.48 -21.94
N THR A 162 -3.74 20.30 -21.33
CA THR A 162 -2.69 19.45 -20.78
C THR A 162 -2.67 18.10 -21.48
N GLU A 163 -1.49 17.49 -21.59
CA GLU A 163 -1.33 16.13 -22.09
C GLU A 163 -1.34 15.14 -20.92
N ALA A 164 -2.11 14.08 -21.06
CA ALA A 164 -2.19 12.99 -20.11
C ALA A 164 -1.79 11.68 -20.80
N LEU A 165 -1.20 10.77 -20.02
CA LEU A 165 -0.68 9.50 -20.51
C LEU A 165 -1.65 8.38 -20.15
N LEU A 166 -2.11 7.66 -21.17
CA LEU A 166 -2.83 6.40 -21.03
C LEU A 166 -1.91 5.27 -21.48
N ARG A 167 -1.42 4.47 -20.53
CA ARG A 167 -0.48 3.38 -20.81
C ARG A 167 -1.20 2.21 -21.49
N ARG A 168 -0.45 1.39 -22.22
CA ARG A 168 -1.00 0.21 -22.90
C ARG A 168 -1.65 -0.78 -21.93
N ASP A 169 -1.03 -0.95 -20.77
CA ASP A 169 -1.44 -1.82 -19.66
C ASP A 169 -2.73 -1.32 -18.98
N GLU A 170 -2.98 -0.02 -19.09
CA GLU A 170 -4.17 0.66 -18.57
C GLU A 170 -5.28 0.83 -19.64
N LEU A 171 -5.06 0.27 -20.83
CA LEU A 171 -6.03 0.21 -21.92
C LEU A 171 -6.82 -1.10 -21.86
N ILE A 172 -8.11 -1.05 -22.18
CA ILE A 172 -8.90 -2.27 -22.27
C ILE A 172 -8.36 -3.14 -23.43
N PRO A 173 -8.12 -4.44 -23.22
CA PRO A 173 -7.63 -5.31 -24.28
C PRO A 173 -8.51 -5.25 -25.53
N ARG A 174 -7.87 -5.22 -26.71
CA ARG A 174 -8.49 -5.12 -28.05
C ARG A 174 -9.10 -3.75 -28.39
N GLU A 175 -9.00 -2.75 -27.52
CA GLU A 175 -9.24 -1.37 -27.93
C GLU A 175 -8.15 -0.89 -28.87
N SER A 176 -8.57 -0.14 -29.89
CA SER A 176 -7.67 0.53 -30.83
C SER A 176 -8.13 1.95 -31.01
N PHE A 177 -7.26 2.88 -30.65
CA PHE A 177 -7.48 4.32 -30.82
C PHE A 177 -6.57 4.85 -31.90
N ARG A 178 -7.12 5.71 -32.75
CA ARG A 178 -6.39 6.49 -33.76
C ARG A 178 -6.19 7.91 -33.26
N ASN A 179 -5.25 8.61 -33.88
CA ASN A 179 -5.08 10.03 -33.63
C ASN A 179 -6.39 10.76 -33.95
N SER A 180 -6.76 11.72 -33.10
CA SER A 180 -8.02 12.48 -33.10
C SER A 180 -9.26 11.72 -32.61
N ASP A 181 -9.15 10.46 -32.21
CA ASP A 181 -10.28 9.77 -31.59
C ASP A 181 -10.54 10.32 -30.18
N ARG A 182 -11.82 10.37 -29.80
CA ARG A 182 -12.22 10.75 -28.45
C ARG A 182 -12.12 9.55 -27.52
N VAL A 183 -11.60 9.77 -26.33
CA VAL A 183 -11.45 8.74 -25.30
C VAL A 183 -11.94 9.30 -23.96
N ARG A 184 -12.70 8.47 -23.24
CA ARG A 184 -13.03 8.73 -21.83
C ARG A 184 -12.10 7.89 -20.97
N ALA A 185 -11.55 8.43 -19.90
CA ALA A 185 -10.69 7.66 -19.02
C ALA A 185 -10.78 8.17 -17.58
N TYR A 186 -10.39 7.32 -16.64
CA TYR A 186 -10.32 7.63 -15.22
C TYR A 186 -8.93 8.16 -14.88
N ILE A 187 -8.84 9.28 -14.16
CA ILE A 187 -7.57 9.75 -13.59
C ILE A 187 -7.28 8.92 -12.35
N TYR A 188 -6.30 8.02 -12.42
CA TYR A 188 -5.93 7.19 -11.27
C TYR A 188 -4.75 7.78 -10.47
N ASP A 189 -3.88 8.56 -11.11
CA ASP A 189 -2.71 9.12 -10.46
C ASP A 189 -2.24 10.40 -11.17
N VAL A 190 -1.70 11.36 -10.41
CA VAL A 190 -1.12 12.61 -10.90
C VAL A 190 0.20 12.83 -10.17
N ARG A 191 1.32 12.71 -10.90
CA ARG A 191 2.67 12.82 -10.34
C ARG A 191 3.32 14.13 -10.74
N ASP A 192 4.03 14.76 -9.81
CA ASP A 192 4.91 15.89 -10.13
C ASP A 192 6.30 15.37 -10.50
N GLU A 193 6.67 15.46 -11.78
CA GLU A 193 8.01 15.09 -12.24
C GLU A 193 8.84 16.31 -12.63
N THR A 194 10.17 16.16 -12.59
CA THR A 194 11.13 17.21 -12.98
C THR A 194 10.93 17.73 -14.41
N ARG A 195 10.27 16.96 -15.28
CA ARG A 195 9.96 17.32 -16.67
C ARG A 195 8.55 17.92 -16.86
N GLY A 196 7.70 17.89 -15.84
CA GLY A 196 6.30 18.29 -15.87
C GLY A 196 5.39 17.35 -15.09
N PRO A 197 4.23 17.82 -14.61
CA PRO A 197 3.26 16.93 -14.01
C PRO A 197 2.79 15.92 -15.06
N GLN A 198 2.81 14.65 -14.70
CA GLN A 198 2.27 13.58 -15.51
C GLN A 198 0.93 13.14 -14.94
N ILE A 199 -0.11 13.26 -15.77
CA ILE A 199 -1.46 12.79 -15.44
C ILE A 199 -1.58 11.39 -16.04
N PHE A 200 -1.78 10.38 -15.19
CA PHE A 200 -1.98 9.01 -15.62
C PHE A 200 -3.46 8.66 -15.68
N LEU A 201 -3.84 8.13 -16.83
CA LEU A 201 -5.20 7.72 -17.12
C LEU A 201 -5.29 6.19 -17.14
N SER A 202 -6.46 5.68 -16.76
CA SER A 202 -6.79 4.28 -16.85
C SER A 202 -8.21 4.06 -17.37
N ARG A 203 -8.37 3.04 -18.21
CA ARG A 203 -9.67 2.49 -18.61
C ARG A 203 -9.90 1.09 -18.04
N THR A 204 -8.89 0.46 -17.45
CA THR A 204 -8.96 -0.87 -16.82
C THR A 204 -9.35 -0.79 -15.34
N HIS A 205 -9.06 0.31 -14.65
CA HIS A 205 -9.31 0.47 -13.22
C HIS A 205 -10.78 0.22 -12.84
N PRO A 206 -11.10 -0.53 -11.75
CA PRO A 206 -12.48 -0.82 -11.35
C PRO A 206 -13.33 0.43 -11.07
N ALA A 207 -12.70 1.47 -10.50
CA ALA A 207 -13.38 2.75 -10.25
C ALA A 207 -13.90 3.44 -11.52
N PHE A 208 -13.31 3.15 -12.70
CA PHE A 208 -13.81 3.67 -13.97
C PHE A 208 -15.24 3.18 -14.23
N LEU A 209 -15.51 1.88 -13.99
CA LEU A 209 -16.85 1.30 -14.11
C LEU A 209 -17.83 1.99 -13.15
N ALA A 210 -17.46 2.12 -11.88
CA ALA A 210 -18.30 2.75 -10.86
C ALA A 210 -18.68 4.20 -11.22
N LYS A 211 -17.71 4.98 -11.71
CA LYS A 211 -17.93 6.37 -12.12
C LYS A 211 -18.74 6.48 -13.39
N LEU A 212 -18.63 5.54 -14.34
CA LEU A 212 -19.51 5.49 -15.52
C LEU A 212 -20.96 5.24 -15.10
N PHE A 213 -21.20 4.31 -14.17
CA PHE A 213 -22.53 4.10 -13.62
C PHE A 213 -23.07 5.30 -12.86
N ALA A 214 -22.23 6.00 -12.09
CA ALA A 214 -22.62 7.23 -11.41
C ALA A 214 -23.05 8.35 -12.38
N GLN A 215 -22.51 8.37 -13.61
CA GLN A 215 -22.95 9.31 -14.66
C GLN A 215 -24.25 8.88 -15.34
N GLU A 216 -24.49 7.57 -15.47
CA GLU A 216 -25.64 7.00 -16.18
C GLU A 216 -26.88 6.81 -15.28
N VAL A 217 -26.68 6.63 -13.96
CA VAL A 217 -27.72 6.32 -12.98
C VAL A 217 -27.84 7.47 -11.97
N PRO A 218 -28.86 8.35 -12.08
CA PRO A 218 -29.06 9.47 -11.16
C PRO A 218 -29.15 9.05 -9.69
N GLU A 219 -29.76 7.90 -9.42
CA GLU A 219 -29.92 7.37 -8.06
C GLU A 219 -28.57 7.06 -7.37
N ILE A 220 -27.51 6.76 -8.16
CA ILE A 220 -26.14 6.60 -7.65
C ILE A 220 -25.49 7.97 -7.42
N TYR A 221 -25.72 8.93 -8.33
CA TYR A 221 -25.21 10.30 -8.20
C TYR A 221 -25.75 11.00 -6.95
N ASP A 222 -27.05 10.85 -6.69
CA ASP A 222 -27.74 11.39 -5.51
C ASP A 222 -27.41 10.63 -4.21
N GLY A 223 -26.66 9.53 -4.31
CA GLY A 223 -26.21 8.73 -3.17
C GLY A 223 -27.31 7.90 -2.49
N ILE A 224 -28.44 7.69 -3.18
CA ILE A 224 -29.54 6.80 -2.77
C ILE A 224 -29.10 5.34 -2.91
N ILE A 225 -28.48 5.02 -4.05
CA ILE A 225 -27.85 3.73 -4.30
C ILE A 225 -26.34 3.89 -4.12
N GLU A 226 -25.74 2.98 -3.38
CA GLU A 226 -24.31 2.93 -3.12
C GLU A 226 -23.69 1.69 -3.79
N ILE A 227 -22.58 1.89 -4.50
CA ILE A 227 -21.77 0.79 -5.05
C ILE A 227 -20.79 0.36 -3.94
N LYS A 228 -21.00 -0.84 -3.38
CA LYS A 228 -20.18 -1.36 -2.27
C LYS A 228 -18.87 -1.98 -2.72
N ALA A 229 -18.90 -2.70 -3.85
CA ALA A 229 -17.73 -3.37 -4.37
C ALA A 229 -17.81 -3.52 -5.89
N VAL A 230 -16.65 -3.55 -6.53
CA VAL A 230 -16.50 -3.79 -7.97
C VAL A 230 -15.33 -4.75 -8.18
N ALA A 231 -15.60 -5.86 -8.85
CA ALA A 231 -14.57 -6.78 -9.34
C ALA A 231 -14.64 -6.82 -10.87
N ARG A 232 -13.48 -6.72 -11.53
CA ARG A 232 -13.43 -6.48 -12.97
C ARG A 232 -12.28 -7.21 -13.64
N ASP A 233 -12.61 -7.91 -14.72
CA ASP A 233 -11.68 -8.44 -15.71
C ASP A 233 -11.86 -7.61 -17.00
N PRO A 234 -11.03 -6.55 -17.20
CA PRO A 234 -11.28 -5.51 -18.18
C PRO A 234 -11.48 -6.02 -19.60
N GLY A 235 -12.56 -5.58 -20.25
CA GLY A 235 -12.91 -5.96 -21.63
C GLY A 235 -13.49 -7.37 -21.77
N SER A 236 -13.71 -8.08 -20.66
CA SER A 236 -14.39 -9.38 -20.68
C SER A 236 -15.62 -9.40 -19.78
N ARG A 237 -15.44 -9.25 -18.46
CA ARG A 237 -16.55 -9.38 -17.50
C ARG A 237 -16.27 -8.60 -16.22
N ALA A 238 -17.31 -8.02 -15.64
CA ALA A 238 -17.27 -7.38 -14.33
C ALA A 238 -18.47 -7.79 -13.48
N LYS A 239 -18.28 -7.78 -12.17
CA LYS A 239 -19.34 -7.89 -11.17
C LYS A 239 -19.35 -6.62 -10.32
N MET A 240 -20.53 -6.06 -10.10
CA MET A 240 -20.72 -4.85 -9.31
C MET A 240 -21.81 -5.09 -8.26
N ALA A 241 -21.45 -4.88 -6.99
CA ALA A 241 -22.35 -5.03 -5.86
C ALA A 241 -22.95 -3.68 -5.46
N VAL A 242 -24.28 -3.61 -5.42
CA VAL A 242 -25.02 -2.37 -5.13
C VAL A 242 -26.01 -2.57 -3.98
N VAL A 243 -26.18 -1.54 -3.17
CA VAL A 243 -27.20 -1.50 -2.11
C VAL A 243 -27.98 -0.19 -2.20
N SER A 244 -29.28 -0.24 -1.94
CA SER A 244 -30.10 0.97 -1.80
C SER A 244 -30.19 1.35 -0.32
N LYS A 245 -30.06 2.64 -0.01
CA LYS A 245 -30.38 3.19 1.31
C LYS A 245 -31.89 3.28 1.55
N ASP A 246 -32.67 3.31 0.47
CA ASP A 246 -34.13 3.34 0.48
C ASP A 246 -34.68 1.97 0.07
N ALA A 247 -35.42 1.33 0.97
CA ALA A 247 -36.03 0.02 0.73
C ALA A 247 -37.12 0.03 -0.35
N SER A 248 -37.66 1.20 -0.73
CA SER A 248 -38.65 1.33 -1.79
C SER A 248 -38.05 1.27 -3.20
N ILE A 249 -36.72 1.40 -3.32
CA ILE A 249 -36.01 1.43 -4.59
C ILE A 249 -35.20 0.13 -4.75
N ASP A 250 -35.48 -0.60 -5.83
CA ASP A 250 -34.67 -1.74 -6.24
C ASP A 250 -33.35 -1.26 -6.85
N PRO A 251 -32.19 -1.52 -6.20
CA PRO A 251 -30.91 -1.02 -6.69
C PRO A 251 -30.49 -1.67 -8.00
N VAL A 252 -30.85 -2.94 -8.23
CA VAL A 252 -30.45 -3.66 -9.46
C VAL A 252 -31.28 -3.16 -10.63
N GLY A 253 -32.61 -3.10 -10.49
CA GLY A 253 -33.52 -2.59 -11.51
C GLY A 253 -33.22 -1.13 -11.89
N ALA A 254 -32.86 -0.30 -10.91
CA ALA A 254 -32.39 1.05 -11.16
C ALA A 254 -31.11 1.03 -12.03
N CYS A 255 -30.06 0.30 -11.65
CA CYS A 255 -28.82 0.29 -12.44
C CYS A 255 -28.98 -0.30 -13.85
N VAL A 256 -29.89 -1.26 -14.05
CA VAL A 256 -30.17 -1.88 -15.35
C VAL A 256 -30.97 -0.93 -16.26
N GLY A 257 -31.99 -0.26 -15.72
CA GLY A 257 -32.89 0.62 -16.47
C GLY A 257 -33.86 -0.15 -17.38
N MET A 258 -34.70 0.60 -18.11
CA MET A 258 -35.74 0.03 -18.98
C MET A 258 -35.11 -0.88 -20.05
N ARG A 259 -35.39 -2.19 -19.98
CA ARG A 259 -34.81 -3.22 -20.87
C ARG A 259 -33.28 -3.22 -20.92
N GLY A 260 -32.61 -2.80 -19.84
CA GLY A 260 -31.15 -2.76 -19.79
C GLY A 260 -30.52 -1.56 -20.48
N SER A 261 -31.27 -0.50 -20.81
CA SER A 261 -30.75 0.65 -21.56
C SER A 261 -29.54 1.31 -20.90
N ARG A 262 -29.55 1.44 -19.57
CA ARG A 262 -28.49 2.10 -18.79
C ARG A 262 -27.23 1.24 -18.76
N VAL A 263 -27.36 -0.03 -18.38
CA VAL A 263 -26.21 -0.96 -18.40
C VAL A 263 -25.63 -1.11 -19.80
N GLN A 264 -26.45 -1.17 -20.85
CA GLN A 264 -25.97 -1.27 -22.23
C GLN A 264 -25.15 -0.06 -22.68
N ALA A 265 -25.47 1.16 -22.22
CA ALA A 265 -24.68 2.35 -22.52
C ALA A 265 -23.26 2.24 -21.92
N VAL A 266 -23.15 1.74 -20.69
CA VAL A 266 -21.86 1.48 -20.03
C VAL A 266 -21.10 0.33 -20.69
N VAL A 267 -21.80 -0.78 -21.02
CA VAL A 267 -21.21 -1.92 -21.76
C VAL A 267 -20.64 -1.47 -23.11
N ALA A 268 -21.34 -0.59 -23.82
CA ALA A 268 -20.86 -0.05 -25.10
C ALA A 268 -19.59 0.79 -24.95
N GLU A 269 -19.48 1.58 -23.87
CA GLU A 269 -18.26 2.34 -23.56
C GLU A 269 -17.07 1.43 -23.25
N LEU A 270 -17.31 0.26 -22.67
CA LEU A 270 -16.30 -0.74 -22.28
C LEU A 270 -16.12 -1.85 -23.33
N GLN A 271 -16.45 -1.59 -24.61
CA GLN A 271 -16.26 -2.51 -25.74
C GLN A 271 -16.92 -3.88 -25.58
N GLY A 272 -18.12 -3.92 -25.00
CA GLY A 272 -18.87 -5.18 -24.87
C GLY A 272 -18.49 -6.02 -23.65
N GLU A 273 -17.79 -5.43 -22.67
CA GLU A 273 -17.58 -6.04 -21.36
C GLU A 273 -18.91 -6.44 -20.72
N LYS A 274 -19.05 -7.71 -20.29
CA LYS A 274 -20.29 -8.19 -19.66
C LYS A 274 -20.34 -7.75 -18.20
N ILE A 275 -21.34 -6.97 -17.82
CA ILE A 275 -21.47 -6.44 -16.46
C ILE A 275 -22.63 -7.16 -15.76
N ASP A 276 -22.32 -7.87 -14.67
CA ASP A 276 -23.31 -8.43 -13.77
C ASP A 276 -23.51 -7.46 -12.58
N ILE A 277 -24.74 -6.99 -12.38
CA ILE A 277 -25.10 -6.13 -11.25
C ILE A 277 -25.81 -7.01 -10.22
N ILE A 278 -25.28 -7.05 -9.00
CA ILE A 278 -25.78 -7.93 -7.94
C ILE A 278 -26.19 -7.11 -6.70
N PRO A 279 -27.21 -7.56 -5.96
CA PRO A 279 -27.56 -6.95 -4.70
C PRO A 279 -26.52 -7.32 -3.63
N TRP A 280 -25.95 -6.30 -2.99
CA TRP A 280 -25.08 -6.48 -1.83
C TRP A 280 -25.91 -6.85 -0.60
N SER A 281 -25.38 -7.76 0.22
CA SER A 281 -25.98 -8.14 1.50
C SER A 281 -24.94 -7.99 2.62
N PRO A 282 -25.33 -7.54 3.82
CA PRO A 282 -24.44 -7.55 4.98
C PRO A 282 -24.12 -8.98 5.46
N GLN A 283 -24.96 -9.97 5.11
CA GLN A 283 -24.72 -11.37 5.45
C GLN A 283 -23.80 -12.00 4.40
N ALA A 284 -22.61 -12.46 4.82
CA ALA A 284 -21.57 -12.97 3.93
C ALA A 284 -22.07 -14.15 3.07
N ALA A 285 -22.77 -15.13 3.67
CA ALA A 285 -23.32 -16.27 2.94
C ALA A 285 -24.25 -15.84 1.80
N THR A 286 -25.21 -14.95 2.08
CA THR A 286 -26.12 -14.41 1.06
C THR A 286 -25.37 -13.63 -0.01
N PHE A 287 -24.35 -12.85 0.38
CA PHE A 287 -23.57 -12.07 -0.56
C PHE A 287 -22.74 -12.95 -1.50
N VAL A 288 -22.16 -14.05 -1.00
CA VAL A 288 -21.43 -15.05 -1.80
C VAL A 288 -22.37 -15.73 -2.81
N VAL A 289 -23.57 -16.14 -2.38
CA VAL A 289 -24.58 -16.70 -3.30
C VAL A 289 -24.93 -15.71 -4.41
N ASN A 290 -25.18 -14.44 -4.05
CA ASN A 290 -25.47 -13.39 -5.03
C ASN A 290 -24.28 -13.15 -5.98
N ALA A 291 -23.05 -13.23 -5.48
CA ALA A 291 -21.83 -13.02 -6.28
C ALA A 291 -21.60 -14.11 -7.33
N LEU A 292 -22.01 -15.34 -7.05
CA LEU A 292 -21.90 -16.47 -7.99
C LEU A 292 -22.97 -16.50 -9.08
N ALA A 293 -23.99 -15.63 -9.00
CA ALA A 293 -24.99 -15.47 -10.04
C ALA A 293 -24.33 -15.33 -11.43
N PRO A 294 -24.80 -16.06 -12.45
CA PRO A 294 -26.11 -16.74 -12.55
C PRO A 294 -26.18 -18.20 -12.06
N ALA A 295 -25.12 -18.76 -11.48
CA ALA A 295 -25.16 -20.14 -11.01
C ALA A 295 -26.00 -20.28 -9.73
N GLU A 296 -26.81 -21.34 -9.66
CA GLU A 296 -27.60 -21.68 -8.47
C GLU A 296 -26.76 -22.48 -7.47
N VAL A 297 -26.81 -22.08 -6.21
CA VAL A 297 -26.04 -22.67 -5.11
C VAL A 297 -26.97 -23.47 -4.22
N THR A 298 -26.58 -24.70 -3.87
CA THR A 298 -27.35 -25.57 -2.97
C THR A 298 -27.04 -25.26 -1.51
N LYS A 299 -25.75 -25.19 -1.15
CA LYS A 299 -25.28 -25.01 0.23
C LYS A 299 -24.02 -24.15 0.25
N VAL A 300 -23.86 -23.35 1.29
CA VAL A 300 -22.66 -22.58 1.58
C VAL A 300 -22.18 -22.95 2.98
N VAL A 301 -20.90 -23.30 3.10
CA VAL A 301 -20.20 -23.52 4.36
C VAL A 301 -19.13 -22.46 4.45
N MET A 302 -19.12 -21.68 5.52
CA MET A 302 -18.15 -20.60 5.71
C MET A 302 -17.22 -20.98 6.86
N ASP A 303 -15.95 -20.72 6.65
CA ASP A 303 -14.89 -20.81 7.65
C ASP A 303 -14.39 -19.38 7.91
N GLU A 304 -14.85 -18.78 9.01
CA GLU A 304 -14.54 -17.39 9.34
C GLU A 304 -13.09 -17.20 9.78
N GLU A 305 -12.46 -18.22 10.36
CA GLU A 305 -11.06 -18.18 10.80
C GLU A 305 -10.11 -18.20 9.60
N ALA A 306 -10.34 -19.10 8.64
CA ALA A 306 -9.50 -19.23 7.45
C ALA A 306 -9.84 -18.21 6.34
N GLY A 307 -10.91 -17.43 6.48
CA GLY A 307 -11.37 -16.52 5.41
C GLY A 307 -11.82 -17.25 4.13
N ARG A 308 -12.27 -18.51 4.27
CA ARG A 308 -12.64 -19.40 3.16
C ARG A 308 -14.12 -19.71 3.16
N VAL A 309 -14.69 -19.86 1.97
CA VAL A 309 -16.08 -20.25 1.75
C VAL A 309 -16.15 -21.40 0.77
N GLU A 310 -16.83 -22.47 1.18
CA GLU A 310 -17.10 -23.63 0.35
C GLU A 310 -18.53 -23.59 -0.14
N VAL A 311 -18.67 -23.66 -1.46
CA VAL A 311 -19.95 -23.52 -2.13
C VAL A 311 -20.26 -24.82 -2.85
N VAL A 312 -21.36 -25.45 -2.44
CA VAL A 312 -21.86 -26.67 -3.06
C VAL A 312 -22.85 -26.31 -4.16
N VAL A 313 -22.58 -26.79 -5.36
CA VAL A 313 -23.43 -26.59 -6.53
C VAL A 313 -23.82 -27.93 -7.17
N PRO A 314 -24.97 -28.00 -7.85
CA PRO A 314 -25.30 -29.16 -8.67
C PRO A 314 -24.27 -29.36 -9.80
N ASN A 315 -24.05 -30.62 -10.20
CA ASN A 315 -23.10 -30.98 -11.27
C ASN A 315 -23.33 -30.19 -12.57
N GLU A 316 -24.59 -29.90 -12.89
CA GLU A 316 -24.97 -29.15 -14.10
C GLU A 316 -24.56 -27.66 -14.03
N GLN A 317 -24.48 -27.10 -12.82
CA GLN A 317 -24.14 -25.70 -12.54
C GLN A 317 -22.64 -25.49 -12.29
N LEU A 318 -21.86 -26.54 -12.02
CA LEU A 318 -20.42 -26.46 -11.72
C LEU A 318 -19.65 -25.65 -12.76
N SER A 319 -19.86 -25.95 -14.04
CA SER A 319 -19.21 -25.25 -15.15
C SER A 319 -19.58 -23.76 -15.22
N LEU A 320 -20.82 -23.42 -14.87
CA LEU A 320 -21.32 -22.04 -14.85
C LEU A 320 -20.75 -21.26 -13.65
N ALA A 321 -20.70 -21.92 -12.48
CA ALA A 321 -20.21 -21.36 -11.23
C ALA A 321 -18.71 -21.03 -11.30
N ILE A 322 -17.90 -21.95 -11.84
CA ILE A 322 -16.46 -21.71 -12.09
C ILE A 322 -16.30 -20.67 -13.21
N GLY A 323 -17.05 -20.82 -14.30
CA GLY A 323 -16.94 -19.99 -15.50
C GLY A 323 -15.69 -20.29 -16.34
N ARG A 324 -15.57 -19.63 -17.48
CA ARG A 324 -14.43 -19.84 -18.40
C ARG A 324 -13.11 -19.50 -17.71
N ARG A 325 -12.21 -20.48 -17.56
CA ARG A 325 -10.91 -20.33 -16.87
C ARG A 325 -11.05 -19.80 -15.43
N GLY A 326 -12.11 -20.18 -14.72
CA GLY A 326 -12.35 -19.71 -13.35
C GLY A 326 -12.71 -18.22 -13.25
N GLN A 327 -13.12 -17.58 -14.34
CA GLN A 327 -13.40 -16.13 -14.34
C GLN A 327 -14.54 -15.77 -13.38
N ASN A 328 -15.59 -16.59 -13.27
CA ASN A 328 -16.75 -16.24 -12.45
C ASN A 328 -16.40 -16.34 -10.95
N VAL A 329 -15.79 -17.45 -10.53
CA VAL A 329 -15.33 -17.64 -9.15
C VAL A 329 -14.29 -16.61 -8.74
N ARG A 330 -13.32 -16.28 -9.61
CA ARG A 330 -12.32 -15.24 -9.32
C ARG A 330 -12.95 -13.86 -9.11
N LEU A 331 -13.90 -13.47 -9.97
CA LEU A 331 -14.61 -12.20 -9.81
C LEU A 331 -15.48 -12.19 -8.56
N ALA A 332 -16.12 -13.31 -8.22
CA ALA A 332 -16.90 -13.43 -6.99
C ALA A 332 -16.00 -13.31 -5.75
N SER A 333 -14.87 -14.02 -5.72
CA SER A 333 -13.88 -13.95 -4.64
C SER A 333 -13.30 -12.55 -4.47
N GLN A 334 -12.92 -11.86 -5.55
CA GLN A 334 -12.46 -10.47 -5.49
C GLN A 334 -13.54 -9.50 -4.98
N LEU A 335 -14.81 -9.76 -5.30
CA LEU A 335 -15.93 -8.91 -4.93
C LEU A 335 -16.32 -9.07 -3.46
N THR A 336 -16.31 -10.31 -2.96
CA THR A 336 -16.66 -10.65 -1.57
C THR A 336 -15.48 -10.55 -0.63
N ARG A 337 -14.25 -10.63 -1.15
CA ARG A 337 -12.98 -10.76 -0.41
C ARG A 337 -12.84 -12.07 0.36
N TRP A 338 -13.60 -13.09 -0.02
CA TRP A 338 -13.48 -14.46 0.50
C TRP A 338 -12.82 -15.36 -0.53
N ASP A 339 -12.04 -16.34 -0.09
CA ASP A 339 -11.59 -17.41 -0.98
C ASP A 339 -12.73 -18.40 -1.20
N ILE A 340 -13.17 -18.57 -2.44
CA ILE A 340 -14.38 -19.36 -2.76
C ILE A 340 -13.95 -20.65 -3.44
N ASP A 341 -14.16 -21.77 -2.77
CA ASP A 341 -14.03 -23.10 -3.36
C ASP A 341 -15.40 -23.63 -3.79
N ILE A 342 -15.46 -24.26 -4.97
CA ILE A 342 -16.71 -24.73 -5.55
C ILE A 342 -16.63 -26.24 -5.69
N LEU A 343 -17.55 -26.92 -4.99
CA LEU A 343 -17.62 -28.37 -4.91
C LEU A 343 -18.98 -28.86 -5.43
N THR A 344 -19.00 -30.08 -5.93
CA THR A 344 -20.25 -30.79 -6.19
C THR A 344 -20.78 -31.44 -4.92
N GLU A 345 -22.07 -31.78 -4.89
CA GLU A 345 -22.67 -32.52 -3.76
C GLU A 345 -21.97 -33.85 -3.48
N ALA A 346 -21.48 -34.52 -4.53
CA ALA A 346 -20.74 -35.76 -4.41
C ALA A 346 -19.35 -35.53 -3.78
N GLU A 347 -18.60 -34.54 -4.29
CA GLU A 347 -17.28 -34.19 -3.75
C GLU A 347 -17.36 -33.72 -2.30
N GLU A 348 -18.36 -32.90 -1.96
CA GLU A 348 -18.58 -32.45 -0.58
C GLU A 348 -18.89 -33.62 0.35
N SER A 349 -19.72 -34.57 -0.10
CA SER A 349 -20.01 -35.78 0.66
C SER A 349 -18.78 -36.68 0.83
N GLU A 350 -17.99 -36.87 -0.22
CA GLU A 350 -16.76 -37.67 -0.16
C GLU A 350 -15.75 -37.04 0.80
N ARG A 351 -15.54 -35.74 0.70
CA ARG A 351 -14.61 -35.01 1.55
C ARG A 351 -15.04 -35.03 3.01
N ARG A 352 -16.34 -34.85 3.29
CA ARG A 352 -16.87 -34.98 4.66
C ARG A 352 -16.68 -36.39 5.21
N GLN A 353 -16.85 -37.43 4.39
CA GLN A 353 -16.60 -38.82 4.82
C GLN A 353 -15.11 -39.11 5.05
N GLU A 354 -14.21 -38.48 4.30
CA GLU A 354 -12.77 -38.57 4.54
C GLU A 354 -12.36 -37.82 5.81
N GLU A 355 -12.86 -36.60 6.02
CA GLU A 355 -12.63 -35.82 7.24
C GLU A 355 -13.18 -36.56 8.48
N PHE A 356 -14.40 -37.10 8.39
CA PHE A 356 -14.98 -37.95 9.43
C PHE A 356 -14.07 -39.13 9.74
N ARG A 357 -13.63 -39.89 8.72
CA ARG A 357 -12.72 -41.03 8.91
C ARG A 357 -11.38 -40.63 9.52
N LYS A 358 -10.78 -39.52 9.10
CA LYS A 358 -9.52 -39.01 9.66
C LYS A 358 -9.69 -38.63 11.13
N ARG A 359 -10.77 -37.93 11.48
CA ARG A 359 -11.06 -37.55 12.87
C ARG A 359 -11.38 -38.76 13.73
N THR A 360 -12.17 -39.72 13.24
CA THR A 360 -12.42 -40.99 13.93
C THR A 360 -11.10 -41.73 14.19
N GLN A 361 -10.23 -41.85 13.18
CA GLN A 361 -8.93 -42.50 13.34
C GLN A 361 -8.05 -41.79 14.37
N LEU A 362 -8.05 -40.45 14.39
CA LEU A 362 -7.33 -39.65 15.39
C LEU A 362 -7.77 -40.03 16.81
N PHE A 363 -9.08 -40.12 17.07
CA PHE A 363 -9.61 -40.50 18.39
C PHE A 363 -9.33 -41.97 18.72
N VAL A 364 -9.42 -42.88 17.75
CA VAL A 364 -9.04 -44.29 17.95
C VAL A 364 -7.58 -44.43 18.35
N ASP A 365 -6.67 -43.77 17.61
CA ASP A 365 -5.23 -43.86 17.84
C ASP A 365 -4.82 -43.18 19.16
N ALA A 366 -5.47 -42.07 19.52
CA ALA A 366 -5.12 -41.30 20.71
C ALA A 366 -5.72 -41.84 22.01
N LEU A 367 -6.97 -42.33 21.97
CA LEU A 367 -7.71 -42.75 23.16
C LEU A 367 -7.76 -44.27 23.34
N ASP A 368 -7.27 -45.03 22.36
CA ASP A 368 -7.36 -46.50 22.31
C ASP A 368 -8.81 -46.98 22.51
N VAL A 369 -9.70 -46.44 21.69
CA VAL A 369 -11.14 -46.73 21.67
C VAL A 369 -11.52 -47.41 20.37
N ASP A 370 -12.69 -48.04 20.34
CA ASP A 370 -13.23 -48.61 19.12
C ASP A 370 -13.81 -47.54 18.18
N ASP A 371 -13.96 -47.90 16.90
CA ASP A 371 -14.47 -47.01 15.86
C ASP A 371 -15.86 -46.45 16.18
N VAL A 372 -16.66 -47.18 16.97
CA VAL A 372 -18.03 -46.78 17.33
C VAL A 372 -18.00 -45.62 18.33
N ILE A 373 -17.20 -45.72 19.40
CA ILE A 373 -17.05 -44.65 20.39
C ILE A 373 -16.43 -43.42 19.73
N ALA A 374 -15.36 -43.59 18.94
CA ALA A 374 -14.74 -42.48 18.22
C ALA A 374 -15.69 -41.82 17.20
N GLY A 375 -16.51 -42.61 16.50
CA GLY A 375 -17.51 -42.08 15.58
C GLY A 375 -18.61 -41.26 16.26
N LEU A 376 -19.02 -41.66 17.46
CA LEU A 376 -19.98 -40.90 18.28
C LEU A 376 -19.40 -39.55 18.71
N LEU A 377 -18.15 -39.52 19.20
CA LEU A 377 -17.46 -38.27 19.57
C LEU A 377 -17.40 -37.28 18.40
N VAL A 378 -17.03 -37.74 17.20
CA VAL A 378 -16.98 -36.86 16.02
C VAL A 378 -18.38 -36.37 15.61
N THR A 379 -19.42 -37.19 15.80
CA THR A 379 -20.81 -36.82 15.46
C THR A 379 -21.36 -35.75 16.39
N GLU A 380 -20.98 -35.79 17.67
CA GLU A 380 -21.37 -34.80 18.68
C GLU A 380 -20.59 -33.49 18.56
N GLY A 381 -19.57 -33.45 17.72
CA GLY A 381 -18.88 -32.22 17.32
C GLY A 381 -17.46 -32.08 17.85
N PHE A 382 -16.90 -33.09 18.52
CA PHE A 382 -15.50 -33.06 18.94
C PHE A 382 -14.58 -33.18 17.71
N HIS A 383 -13.72 -32.19 17.50
CA HIS A 383 -12.82 -32.11 16.36
C HIS A 383 -11.35 -32.33 16.74
N THR A 384 -11.00 -32.01 17.98
CA THR A 384 -9.66 -32.16 18.54
C THR A 384 -9.68 -32.93 19.86
N ILE A 385 -8.52 -33.44 20.29
CA ILE A 385 -8.40 -34.17 21.56
C ILE A 385 -8.39 -33.18 22.73
N GLU A 386 -7.87 -31.98 22.47
CA GLU A 386 -7.88 -30.84 23.38
C GLU A 386 -9.31 -30.42 23.74
N GLU A 387 -10.21 -30.30 22.76
CA GLU A 387 -11.64 -30.04 23.02
C GLU A 387 -12.26 -31.11 23.92
N LEU A 388 -11.92 -32.38 23.73
CA LEU A 388 -12.45 -33.48 24.52
C LEU A 388 -11.91 -33.47 25.97
N ALA A 389 -10.62 -33.18 26.16
CA ALA A 389 -9.99 -33.16 27.48
C ALA A 389 -10.54 -32.04 28.37
N TYR A 390 -10.86 -30.89 27.77
CA TYR A 390 -11.38 -29.71 28.48
C TYR A 390 -12.90 -29.53 28.37
N ALA A 391 -13.61 -30.51 27.79
CA ALA A 391 -15.07 -30.51 27.69
C ALA A 391 -15.73 -30.56 29.08
N ASP A 392 -16.98 -30.09 29.17
CA ASP A 392 -17.80 -30.32 30.36
C ASP A 392 -18.25 -31.80 30.38
N PRO A 393 -18.05 -32.56 31.48
CA PRO A 393 -18.51 -33.94 31.58
C PRO A 393 -19.99 -34.14 31.21
N ASP A 394 -20.83 -33.13 31.46
CA ASP A 394 -22.25 -33.17 31.11
C ASP A 394 -22.51 -33.26 29.60
N GLU A 395 -21.61 -32.74 28.75
CA GLU A 395 -21.71 -32.85 27.28
C GLU A 395 -21.48 -34.29 26.82
N LEU A 396 -20.56 -35.00 27.46
CA LEU A 396 -20.28 -36.42 27.19
C LEU A 396 -21.36 -37.34 27.74
N HIS A 397 -21.95 -36.99 28.88
CA HIS A 397 -23.09 -37.73 29.44
C HIS A 397 -24.36 -37.62 28.58
N ALA A 398 -24.48 -36.54 27.81
CA ALA A 398 -25.61 -36.35 26.91
C ALA A 398 -25.57 -37.30 25.69
N ILE A 399 -24.41 -37.88 25.39
CA ILE A 399 -24.21 -38.79 24.26
C ILE A 399 -24.92 -40.11 24.51
N GLU A 400 -25.81 -40.51 23.59
CA GLU A 400 -26.56 -41.75 23.72
C GLU A 400 -25.61 -42.96 23.68
N GLY A 401 -25.53 -43.69 24.81
CA GLY A 401 -24.68 -44.88 24.95
C GLY A 401 -23.43 -44.65 25.80
N PHE A 402 -23.17 -43.43 26.27
CA PHE A 402 -22.09 -43.13 27.20
C PHE A 402 -22.65 -43.15 28.62
N ASP A 403 -21.93 -43.81 29.54
CA ASP A 403 -22.20 -43.73 30.96
C ASP A 403 -21.19 -42.79 31.64
N GLU A 404 -21.49 -42.40 32.89
CA GLU A 404 -20.64 -41.47 33.66
C GLU A 404 -19.20 -41.97 33.78
N SER A 405 -19.03 -43.29 33.93
CA SER A 405 -17.70 -43.89 33.98
C SER A 405 -16.94 -43.87 32.66
N VAL A 406 -17.62 -44.01 31.52
CA VAL A 406 -17.02 -43.98 30.18
C VAL A 406 -16.62 -42.55 29.82
N ALA A 407 -17.46 -41.57 30.12
CA ALA A 407 -17.14 -40.16 29.90
C ALA A 407 -15.89 -39.73 30.68
N GLU A 408 -15.85 -40.01 31.99
CA GLU A 408 -14.68 -39.73 32.84
C GLU A 408 -13.42 -40.45 32.36
N GLU A 409 -13.55 -41.70 31.93
CA GLU A 409 -12.43 -42.49 31.40
C GLU A 409 -11.88 -41.90 30.09
N LEU A 410 -12.75 -41.48 29.18
CA LEU A 410 -12.35 -40.87 27.90
C LEU A 410 -11.65 -39.53 28.10
N MET A 411 -12.18 -38.68 29.00
CA MET A 411 -11.52 -37.42 29.36
C MET A 411 -10.15 -37.67 29.98
N ARG A 412 -10.05 -38.64 30.91
CA ARG A 412 -8.76 -39.00 31.53
C ARG A 412 -7.75 -39.48 30.49
N ARG A 413 -8.17 -40.32 29.53
CA ARG A 413 -7.30 -40.79 28.45
C ARG A 413 -6.88 -39.65 27.51
N ALA A 414 -7.77 -38.70 27.24
CA ALA A 414 -7.46 -37.51 26.47
C ALA A 414 -6.39 -36.67 27.19
N GLU A 415 -6.55 -36.41 28.49
CA GLU A 415 -5.55 -35.74 29.31
C GLU A 415 -4.20 -36.49 29.33
N GLU A 416 -4.23 -37.81 29.56
CA GLU A 416 -3.03 -38.65 29.55
C GLU A 416 -2.31 -38.60 28.20
N PHE A 417 -3.05 -38.64 27.09
CA PHE A 417 -2.50 -38.50 25.75
C PHE A 417 -1.86 -37.12 25.53
N LEU A 418 -2.51 -36.04 25.96
CA LEU A 418 -1.96 -34.69 25.84
C LEU A 418 -0.66 -34.55 26.64
N VAL A 419 -0.63 -35.08 27.86
CA VAL A 419 0.58 -35.09 28.69
C VAL A 419 1.70 -35.92 28.05
N GLN A 420 1.39 -37.10 27.51
CA GLN A 420 2.39 -37.92 26.80
C GLN A 420 2.92 -37.21 25.55
N LYS A 421 2.03 -36.63 24.74
CA LYS A 421 2.40 -35.87 23.54
C LYS A 421 3.27 -34.66 23.89
N GLU A 422 2.96 -33.98 24.99
CA GLU A 422 3.76 -32.85 25.48
C GLU A 422 5.15 -33.29 25.95
N GLN A 423 5.24 -34.43 26.64
CA GLN A 423 6.52 -35.04 27.02
C GLN A 423 7.34 -35.48 25.79
N GLU A 424 6.71 -36.10 24.79
CA GLU A 424 7.39 -36.49 23.55
C GLU A 424 7.93 -35.27 22.79
N LEU A 425 7.18 -34.16 22.77
CA LEU A 425 7.63 -32.91 22.16
C LEU A 425 8.79 -32.29 22.96
N ASP A 426 8.74 -32.32 24.30
CA ASP A 426 9.86 -31.87 25.13
C ASP A 426 11.12 -32.73 24.95
N ASP A 427 10.96 -34.05 24.84
CA ASP A 427 12.06 -34.98 24.56
C ASP A 427 12.65 -34.76 23.16
N LYS A 428 11.81 -34.49 22.16
CA LYS A 428 12.26 -34.10 20.80
C LYS A 428 12.99 -32.76 20.83
N ARG A 429 12.48 -31.76 21.56
CA ARG A 429 13.13 -30.46 21.75
C ARG A 429 14.54 -30.65 22.33
N ARG A 430 14.66 -31.42 23.42
CA ARG A 430 15.96 -31.76 24.03
C ARG A 430 16.85 -32.55 23.07
N GLY A 431 16.28 -33.48 22.29
CA GLY A 431 17.00 -34.26 21.30
C GLY A 431 17.58 -33.42 20.14
N LEU A 432 16.93 -32.32 19.78
CA LEU A 432 17.42 -31.34 18.80
C LEU A 432 18.49 -30.39 19.38
N GLY A 433 18.63 -30.38 20.70
CA GLY A 433 19.62 -29.57 21.43
C GLY A 433 19.15 -28.15 21.72
N VAL A 434 17.84 -27.92 21.78
CA VAL A 434 17.26 -26.62 22.18
C VAL A 434 17.37 -26.49 23.70
N GLU A 435 17.94 -25.38 24.16
CA GLU A 435 18.14 -25.12 25.58
C GLU A 435 16.85 -24.86 26.34
N ASP A 436 16.86 -25.18 27.65
CA ASP A 436 15.73 -24.92 28.57
C ASP A 436 15.49 -23.42 28.77
N SER A 437 16.52 -22.60 28.57
CA SER A 437 16.48 -21.14 28.66
C SER A 437 15.46 -20.51 27.70
N ILE A 438 15.24 -21.09 26.51
CA ILE A 438 14.22 -20.65 25.57
C ILE A 438 12.82 -21.06 26.04
N ALA A 439 12.69 -22.25 26.62
CA ALA A 439 11.41 -22.75 27.14
C ALA A 439 10.94 -21.94 28.36
N GLU A 440 11.88 -21.49 29.21
CA GLU A 440 11.63 -20.70 30.41
C GLU A 440 11.05 -19.30 30.12
N LEU A 441 11.14 -18.81 28.88
CA LEU A 441 10.45 -17.59 28.46
C LEU A 441 8.91 -17.73 28.57
N GLY A 442 8.38 -18.96 28.54
CA GLY A 442 6.95 -19.23 28.69
C GLY A 442 6.08 -18.75 27.53
N VAL A 443 6.69 -18.28 26.44
CA VAL A 443 5.98 -17.72 25.27
C VAL A 443 5.79 -18.74 24.15
N PHE A 444 6.58 -19.82 24.14
CA PHE A 444 6.52 -20.85 23.10
C PHE A 444 5.88 -22.13 23.63
N THR A 445 5.04 -22.75 22.79
CA THR A 445 4.60 -24.13 23.04
C THR A 445 5.73 -25.12 22.72
N ASN A 446 5.70 -26.31 23.31
CA ASN A 446 6.71 -27.35 23.02
C ASN A 446 6.76 -27.73 21.52
N ALA A 447 5.62 -27.63 20.82
CA ALA A 447 5.58 -27.81 19.36
C ALA A 447 6.40 -26.73 18.62
N MET A 448 6.24 -25.46 18.99
CA MET A 448 6.99 -24.34 18.41
C MET A 448 8.49 -24.47 18.70
N LEU A 449 8.87 -24.89 19.92
CA LEU A 449 10.27 -25.12 20.30
C LEU A 449 10.93 -26.23 19.47
N VAL A 450 10.19 -27.30 19.15
CA VAL A 450 10.68 -28.34 18.24
C VAL A 450 10.90 -27.77 16.83
N THR A 451 9.95 -26.99 16.30
CA THR A 451 10.09 -26.35 14.98
C THR A 451 11.29 -25.39 14.93
N LEU A 452 11.51 -24.61 15.98
CA LEU A 452 12.68 -23.74 16.13
C LEU A 452 13.98 -24.56 16.12
N GLY A 453 14.01 -25.66 16.88
CA GLY A 453 15.15 -26.58 16.91
C GLY A 453 15.46 -27.24 15.56
N GLU A 454 14.44 -27.60 14.78
CA GLU A 454 14.61 -28.13 13.41
C GLU A 454 15.17 -27.09 12.44
N LYS A 455 14.78 -25.81 12.62
CA LYS A 455 15.28 -24.68 11.83
C LYS A 455 16.61 -24.11 12.33
N GLY A 456 17.17 -24.67 13.40
CA GLY A 456 18.52 -24.40 13.87
C GLY A 456 18.63 -23.39 15.01
N VAL A 457 17.51 -22.92 15.56
CA VAL A 457 17.46 -22.02 16.72
C VAL A 457 17.53 -22.87 17.99
N LYS A 458 18.64 -22.81 18.72
CA LYS A 458 18.91 -23.72 19.85
C LYS A 458 19.19 -23.01 21.15
N THR A 459 19.71 -21.79 21.09
CA THR A 459 20.09 -20.98 22.25
C THR A 459 19.31 -19.66 22.27
N LEU A 460 19.30 -18.98 23.42
CA LEU A 460 18.73 -17.63 23.53
C LEU A 460 19.43 -16.62 22.60
N ASP A 461 20.72 -16.82 22.33
CA ASP A 461 21.49 -16.04 21.36
C ASP A 461 20.96 -16.24 19.94
N ASP A 462 20.75 -17.49 19.53
CA ASP A 462 20.21 -17.80 18.19
C ASP A 462 18.82 -17.19 17.98
N LEU A 463 18.01 -17.11 19.05
CA LEU A 463 16.69 -16.48 19.01
C LEU A 463 16.79 -14.94 18.98
N ALA A 464 17.73 -14.36 19.72
CA ALA A 464 17.96 -12.91 19.78
C ALA A 464 18.53 -12.33 18.46
N ASP A 465 19.25 -13.15 17.70
CA ASP A 465 19.82 -12.80 16.40
C ASP A 465 18.78 -12.73 15.26
N LEU A 466 17.60 -13.33 15.45
CA LEU A 466 16.53 -13.28 14.44
C LEU A 466 15.91 -11.89 14.29
N ALA A 467 15.31 -11.65 13.13
CA ALA A 467 14.35 -10.59 12.92
C ALA A 467 12.89 -11.09 13.12
N GLY A 468 11.95 -10.18 13.42
CA GLY A 468 10.56 -10.55 13.68
C GLY A 468 9.87 -11.25 12.51
N ASP A 469 10.17 -10.83 11.28
CA ASP A 469 9.70 -11.46 10.05
C ASP A 469 10.27 -12.86 9.85
N GLU A 470 11.54 -13.10 10.20
CA GLU A 470 12.15 -14.43 10.16
C GLU A 470 11.49 -15.39 11.15
N LEU A 471 11.20 -14.94 12.38
CA LEU A 471 10.52 -15.76 13.38
C LEU A 471 9.08 -16.14 12.96
N VAL A 472 8.36 -15.19 12.35
CA VAL A 472 7.02 -15.44 11.77
C VAL A 472 7.08 -16.41 10.59
N GLU A 473 8.08 -16.29 9.71
CA GLU A 473 8.30 -17.26 8.63
C GLU A 473 8.64 -18.65 9.19
N MET A 474 9.35 -18.70 10.32
CA MET A 474 9.72 -19.95 10.96
C MET A 474 8.53 -20.69 11.58
N LEU A 475 7.64 -19.97 12.28
CA LEU A 475 6.54 -20.53 13.05
C LEU A 475 5.18 -20.51 12.33
N GLY A 476 5.08 -19.76 11.24
CA GLY A 476 3.86 -19.53 10.48
C GLY A 476 3.04 -18.36 11.03
N SER A 477 2.43 -17.59 10.13
CA SER A 477 1.62 -16.40 10.45
C SER A 477 0.37 -16.68 11.28
N ASP A 478 -0.06 -17.94 11.34
CA ASP A 478 -1.25 -18.35 12.09
C ASP A 478 -0.94 -18.56 13.58
N ASN A 479 0.33 -18.72 13.95
CA ASN A 479 0.76 -19.00 15.32
C ASN A 479 1.29 -17.77 16.07
N ILE A 480 1.97 -16.85 15.37
CA ILE A 480 2.56 -15.63 15.94
C ILE A 480 2.43 -14.48 14.94
N ASP A 481 2.03 -13.30 15.44
CA ASP A 481 2.06 -12.06 14.67
C ASP A 481 3.44 -11.37 14.75
N GLU A 482 3.68 -10.44 13.83
CA GLU A 482 4.99 -9.76 13.72
C GLU A 482 5.30 -8.90 14.96
N ASP A 483 4.28 -8.32 15.60
CA ASP A 483 4.44 -7.49 16.79
C ASP A 483 4.84 -8.34 18.01
N ALA A 484 4.16 -9.47 18.25
CA ALA A 484 4.54 -10.42 19.31
C ALA A 484 5.90 -11.07 19.01
N ALA A 485 6.20 -11.40 17.75
CA ALA A 485 7.52 -11.89 17.37
C ALA A 485 8.63 -10.90 17.74
N ASN A 486 8.43 -9.61 17.45
CA ASN A 486 9.36 -8.56 17.82
C ASN A 486 9.51 -8.41 19.34
N GLU A 487 8.42 -8.48 20.11
CA GLU A 487 8.47 -8.44 21.58
C GLU A 487 9.26 -9.63 22.14
N ILE A 488 9.05 -10.83 21.61
CA ILE A 488 9.75 -12.06 22.03
C ILE A 488 11.25 -11.96 21.75
N ILE A 489 11.64 -11.48 20.57
CA ILE A 489 13.05 -11.28 20.20
C ILE A 489 13.69 -10.21 21.09
N MET A 490 12.97 -9.14 21.42
CA MET A 490 13.45 -8.11 22.35
C MET A 490 13.59 -8.65 23.78
N ALA A 491 12.67 -9.51 24.23
CA ALA A 491 12.77 -10.20 25.52
C ALA A 491 13.95 -11.18 25.53
N ALA A 492 14.20 -11.89 24.42
CA ALA A 492 15.39 -12.70 24.27
C ALA A 492 16.63 -11.80 24.39
N ARG A 493 16.75 -10.70 23.64
CA ARG A 493 17.89 -9.76 23.72
C ARG A 493 18.16 -9.16 25.11
N ALA A 494 17.17 -9.13 26.00
CA ALA A 494 17.37 -8.64 27.36
C ALA A 494 18.49 -9.39 28.10
N HIS A 495 18.69 -10.69 27.81
CA HIS A 495 19.75 -11.49 28.43
C HIS A 495 21.17 -11.04 28.06
N TRP A 496 21.36 -10.28 26.97
CA TRP A 496 22.64 -9.66 26.61
C TRP A 496 23.00 -8.49 27.53
N PHE A 497 22.00 -7.84 28.13
CA PHE A 497 22.18 -6.65 28.96
C PHE A 497 22.25 -6.94 30.46
N ASP A 498 21.91 -8.15 30.90
CA ASP A 498 22.03 -8.58 32.31
C ASP A 498 23.49 -8.69 32.78
N GLY A 499 24.46 -8.68 31.87
CA GLY A 499 25.90 -8.66 32.17
C GLY A 499 26.52 -7.25 32.29
N GLU A 500 25.85 -6.19 31.81
CA GLU A 500 26.43 -4.83 31.73
C GLU A 500 26.15 -3.95 32.95
N GLN A 501 25.32 -4.36 33.91
CA GLN A 501 25.05 -3.56 35.13
C GLN A 501 26.16 -3.61 36.20
N ALA A 502 27.29 -4.27 35.96
CA ALA A 502 28.39 -4.38 36.93
C ALA A 502 29.60 -3.47 36.66
N GLU A 503 29.68 -2.77 35.52
CA GLU A 503 30.76 -1.81 35.25
C GLU A 503 30.19 -0.47 34.77
N GLU A 504 30.65 0.60 35.41
CA GLU A 504 30.33 2.02 35.16
C GLU A 504 29.10 2.62 35.86
N ALA A 505 29.23 2.82 37.17
CA ALA A 505 28.76 4.07 37.78
C ALA A 505 29.96 5.03 37.94
N PRO A 506 30.02 6.18 37.25
CA PRO A 506 31.01 7.20 37.54
C PRO A 506 30.68 7.87 38.88
N GLU A 507 31.66 7.92 39.78
CA GLU A 507 31.61 8.74 41.00
C GLU A 507 31.31 10.20 40.65
N GLU A 508 30.14 10.69 41.04
CA GLU A 508 29.88 12.12 41.11
C GLU A 508 30.77 12.72 42.20
N GLY A 509 31.75 13.52 41.76
CA GLY A 509 32.67 14.22 42.64
C GLY A 509 31.95 15.20 43.56
N GLU A 510 31.95 14.90 44.85
CA GLU A 510 31.84 15.92 45.90
C GLU A 510 33.08 16.83 45.84
N ALA A 511 32.88 18.06 45.35
CA ALA A 511 33.77 19.17 45.63
C ALA A 511 33.03 20.19 46.51
N SER A 512 33.28 20.07 47.80
CA SER A 512 32.94 21.01 48.87
C SER A 512 33.70 22.35 48.75
N ASP A 513 33.00 23.43 49.09
CA ASP A 513 33.46 24.69 49.71
C ASP A 513 34.68 25.44 49.15
N VAL A 514 34.43 26.65 48.60
CA VAL A 514 34.66 27.98 49.25
C VAL A 514 34.10 29.09 48.34
#